data_AF-C6WAU8-F1
#
_entry.id   AF-C6WAU8-F1
#
_cell.length_a   1.000
_cell.length_b   1.000
_cell.length_c   1.000
_cell.angle_alpha   90.00
_cell.angle_beta   90.00
_cell.angle_gamma   90.00
#
_symmetry.space_group_name_H-M   'P 1'
#
loop_
_entity.id
_entity.type
_entity.pdbx_description
1 polymer ?
#
loop_
_entity_poly.entity_id
_entity_poly.type
_entity_poly.pdbx_seq_one_letter_code
_entity_poly.pdbx_strand_id
1 'polypeptide(L)'
;MTVDRLKERHQELLRNRRVVDHLDPLPRPVRPDGRYHTWATVGGERREVLLGRLVEVRLRPPAYRQERLRDWQTALEAALPPVLRLSWAAGLPVTTPLHPAVFPTGALDGLCHPVPGGGALLLVDSGLLDLLRGVVKIMVAAGPEGGEPLLAGERVGYALAEAFNAHLHGNGAARPRPLPELSGTRAAVAGELWRHALGFLLAHEVAHVLRGDLVSGVRWTEARTPVGVLDARSVGWAGEHDADRLAASVLLRDADRAAPRERDERERLLVVGLLLPLFLQEAVHALAERTGAPVPFAGCHPPAATRVGVLVEHLARRVRAPGAVERAARASAWLEEAVDGAPPWLLAARELAEEEPEPGRERAAAHHPAKRRGRRVTRQAGSGAQAGRTPPTGQTGQSGQTGQGAGRGPDEG
;
A
#
# COMPACT_ATOMS: atom_id res chain seq x y z
N MET A 1 14.85 -4.09 20.90
CA MET A 1 13.83 -5.09 20.52
C MET A 1 14.49 -6.04 19.53
N THR A 2 14.45 -7.36 19.73
CA THR A 2 15.13 -8.36 18.86
C THR A 2 14.22 -8.79 17.70
N VAL A 3 14.78 -9.42 16.66
CA VAL A 3 14.01 -9.97 15.51
C VAL A 3 12.95 -10.94 16.00
N ASP A 4 13.30 -11.86 16.90
CA ASP A 4 12.35 -12.83 17.45
C ASP A 4 11.27 -12.14 18.28
N ARG A 5 11.62 -11.11 19.06
CA ARG A 5 10.63 -10.32 19.81
C ARG A 5 9.72 -9.50 18.90
N LEU A 6 10.16 -9.14 17.70
CA LEU A 6 9.36 -8.41 16.71
C LEU A 6 8.52 -9.34 15.84
N LYS A 7 9.02 -10.55 15.53
CA LYS A 7 8.23 -11.66 14.98
C LYS A 7 7.19 -12.13 15.99
N GLU A 8 7.53 -12.24 17.27
CA GLU A 8 6.62 -12.49 18.37
C GLU A 8 5.64 -11.34 18.52
N ARG A 9 6.08 -10.07 18.49
CA ARG A 9 5.18 -8.90 18.52
C ARG A 9 4.27 -8.86 17.30
N HIS A 10 4.75 -9.24 16.12
CA HIS A 10 3.96 -9.37 14.90
C HIS A 10 2.94 -10.49 15.06
N GLN A 11 3.36 -11.69 15.49
CA GLN A 11 2.46 -12.80 15.79
C GLN A 11 1.50 -12.49 16.95
N GLU A 12 1.92 -11.70 17.92
CA GLU A 12 1.15 -11.20 19.06
C GLU A 12 0.16 -10.13 18.58
N LEU A 13 0.54 -9.22 17.67
CA LEU A 13 -0.38 -8.28 17.05
C LEU A 13 -1.40 -9.04 16.19
N LEU A 14 -0.98 -10.06 15.44
CA LEU A 14 -1.88 -10.95 14.71
C LEU A 14 -2.79 -11.80 15.62
N ARG A 15 -2.36 -12.12 16.86
CA ARG A 15 -3.11 -12.92 17.83
C ARG A 15 -4.00 -12.09 18.76
N ASN A 16 -3.48 -10.98 19.28
CA ASN A 16 -4.00 -10.18 20.38
C ASN A 16 -4.58 -8.84 19.93
N ARG A 17 -4.23 -8.33 18.74
CA ARG A 17 -4.95 -7.23 18.09
C ARG A 17 -5.66 -7.81 16.90
N ARG A 18 -6.88 -8.29 17.14
CA ARG A 18 -7.89 -8.16 16.10
C ARG A 18 -7.87 -6.66 15.81
N VAL A 19 -7.32 -6.25 14.68
CA VAL A 19 -7.31 -4.84 14.21
C VAL A 19 -8.73 -4.24 14.18
N VAL A 20 -9.72 -5.10 14.36
CA VAL A 20 -11.12 -4.84 14.62
C VAL A 20 -11.51 -4.72 16.10
N ASP A 21 -10.60 -4.54 17.07
CA ASP A 21 -10.97 -4.39 18.51
C ASP A 21 -11.84 -3.14 18.78
N HIS A 22 -12.14 -2.34 17.75
CA HIS A 22 -13.08 -1.21 17.80
C HIS A 22 -14.36 -1.43 16.97
N LEU A 23 -14.45 -2.48 16.15
CA LEU A 23 -15.66 -2.79 15.38
C LEU A 23 -16.14 -4.20 15.73
N ASP A 24 -17.41 -4.31 16.08
CA ASP A 24 -18.01 -5.59 16.38
C ASP A 24 -17.81 -6.57 15.21
N PRO A 25 -17.40 -7.83 15.47
CA PRO A 25 -17.35 -8.84 14.43
C PRO A 25 -18.73 -8.96 13.76
N LEU A 26 -18.74 -9.13 12.44
CA LEU A 26 -19.96 -9.38 11.69
C LEU A 26 -20.80 -10.47 12.38
N PRO A 27 -22.09 -10.21 12.69
CA PRO A 27 -22.95 -11.18 13.37
C PRO A 27 -23.26 -12.43 12.53
N ARG A 28 -22.73 -12.52 11.31
CA ARG A 28 -22.76 -13.72 10.48
C ARG A 28 -21.37 -13.98 9.91
N PRO A 29 -20.91 -15.24 9.84
CA PRO A 29 -19.80 -15.57 8.99
C PRO A 29 -20.16 -15.14 7.57
N VAL A 30 -19.33 -14.26 6.99
CA VAL A 30 -19.33 -14.02 5.54
C VAL A 30 -19.36 -15.40 4.89
N ARG A 31 -20.32 -15.61 3.99
CA ARG A 31 -20.49 -16.87 3.24
C ARG A 31 -19.11 -17.40 2.80
N PRO A 32 -18.89 -18.73 2.84
CA PRO A 32 -17.60 -19.32 2.57
C PRO A 32 -17.03 -18.71 1.29
N ASP A 33 -15.89 -18.06 1.44
CA ASP A 33 -15.09 -17.39 0.42
C ASP A 33 -15.53 -17.70 -1.00
N GLY A 34 -16.51 -16.94 -1.49
CA GLY A 34 -16.86 -17.01 -2.90
C GLY A 34 -15.56 -16.75 -3.64
N ARG A 35 -15.10 -17.69 -4.46
CA ARG A 35 -14.06 -17.46 -5.48
C ARG A 35 -14.77 -17.32 -6.81
N TYR A 36 -14.17 -16.61 -7.75
CA TYR A 36 -14.62 -16.75 -9.13
C TYR A 36 -14.14 -18.11 -9.64
N HIS A 37 -15.08 -18.91 -10.14
CA HIS A 37 -14.77 -20.23 -10.68
C HIS A 37 -14.37 -20.16 -12.16
N THR A 38 -14.91 -19.19 -12.89
CA THR A 38 -14.60 -18.95 -14.31
C THR A 38 -14.46 -17.46 -14.59
N TRP A 39 -13.72 -17.09 -15.62
CA TRP A 39 -13.54 -15.68 -15.99
C TRP A 39 -14.85 -15.00 -16.39
N ALA A 40 -15.81 -15.75 -16.93
CA ALA A 40 -17.15 -15.26 -17.24
C ALA A 40 -17.97 -14.86 -16.00
N THR A 41 -17.64 -15.40 -14.81
CA THR A 41 -18.33 -15.05 -13.55
C THR A 41 -17.79 -13.77 -12.90
N VAL A 42 -16.62 -13.28 -13.31
CA VAL A 42 -16.04 -12.04 -12.78
C VAL A 42 -16.90 -10.87 -13.22
N GLY A 43 -17.55 -10.19 -12.27
CA GLY A 43 -18.51 -9.13 -12.57
C GLY A 43 -19.74 -9.59 -13.36
N GLY A 44 -20.01 -10.91 -13.42
CA GLY A 44 -21.14 -11.48 -14.16
C GLY A 44 -22.45 -11.53 -13.37
N GLU A 45 -22.42 -11.12 -12.10
CA GLU A 45 -23.60 -11.11 -11.22
C GLU A 45 -24.35 -9.78 -11.33
N ARG A 46 -25.58 -9.75 -10.80
CA ARG A 46 -26.40 -8.52 -10.79
C ARG A 46 -25.68 -7.38 -10.06
N ARG A 47 -25.80 -6.16 -10.57
CA ARG A 47 -25.11 -4.97 -10.07
C ARG A 47 -25.31 -4.76 -8.57
N GLU A 48 -26.49 -5.01 -8.04
CA GLU A 48 -26.80 -4.85 -6.61
C GLU A 48 -25.98 -5.79 -5.73
N VAL A 49 -25.76 -7.03 -6.21
CA VAL A 49 -24.93 -8.03 -5.51
C VAL A 49 -23.47 -7.60 -5.53
N LEU A 50 -23.01 -7.04 -6.64
CA LEU A 50 -21.64 -6.56 -6.81
C LEU A 50 -21.37 -5.34 -5.90
N LEU A 51 -22.29 -4.37 -5.88
CA LEU A 51 -22.20 -3.18 -5.03
C LEU A 51 -22.27 -3.52 -3.54
N GLY A 52 -23.18 -4.41 -3.14
CA GLY A 52 -23.30 -4.85 -1.75
C GLY A 52 -21.99 -5.43 -1.18
N ARG A 53 -21.18 -6.08 -2.02
CA ARG A 53 -19.84 -6.57 -1.60
C ARG A 53 -18.84 -5.45 -1.39
N LEU A 54 -18.84 -4.45 -2.27
CA LEU A 54 -17.95 -3.30 -2.12
C LEU A 54 -18.30 -2.51 -0.85
N VAL A 55 -19.61 -2.36 -0.56
CA VAL A 55 -20.13 -1.79 0.70
C VAL A 55 -19.68 -2.60 1.91
N GLU A 56 -19.78 -3.92 1.86
CA GLU A 56 -19.42 -4.81 2.98
C GLU A 56 -17.97 -4.61 3.42
N VAL A 57 -17.03 -4.56 2.46
CA VAL A 57 -15.60 -4.33 2.74
C VAL A 57 -15.37 -2.97 3.41
N ARG A 58 -16.14 -1.94 3.03
CA ARG A 58 -16.01 -0.58 3.56
C ARG A 58 -16.54 -0.43 4.97
N LEU A 59 -17.76 -0.92 5.19
CA LEU A 59 -18.46 -0.73 6.46
C LEU A 59 -17.97 -1.70 7.53
N ARG A 60 -17.57 -2.92 7.12
CA ARG A 60 -17.28 -4.02 8.04
C ARG A 60 -16.13 -4.86 7.50
N PRO A 61 -14.90 -4.31 7.47
CA PRO A 61 -13.75 -5.06 6.99
C PRO A 61 -13.62 -6.36 7.79
N PRO A 62 -13.30 -7.48 7.12
CA PRO A 62 -13.21 -8.78 7.79
C PRO A 62 -12.05 -8.81 8.78
N ALA A 63 -12.06 -9.79 9.69
CA ALA A 63 -10.91 -10.05 10.54
C ALA A 63 -9.72 -10.56 9.73
N TYR A 64 -8.50 -10.31 10.24
CA TYR A 64 -7.27 -10.84 9.66
C TYR A 64 -7.29 -12.37 9.63
N ARG A 65 -6.85 -12.92 8.51
CA ARG A 65 -6.71 -14.36 8.31
C ARG A 65 -5.25 -14.75 8.32
N GLN A 66 -4.86 -15.51 9.34
CA GLN A 66 -3.47 -15.92 9.56
C GLN A 66 -2.90 -16.74 8.39
N GLU A 67 -3.69 -17.63 7.80
CA GLU A 67 -3.27 -18.46 6.66
C GLU A 67 -2.81 -17.62 5.46
N ARG A 68 -3.56 -16.59 5.09
CA ARG A 68 -3.19 -15.68 3.99
C ARG A 68 -1.85 -14.99 4.25
N LEU A 69 -1.61 -14.54 5.48
CA LEU A 69 -0.36 -13.88 5.83
C LEU A 69 0.83 -14.86 5.76
N ARG A 70 0.61 -16.15 6.06
CA ARG A 70 1.64 -17.19 5.90
C ARG A 70 1.99 -17.42 4.43
N ASP A 71 1.01 -17.46 3.55
CA ASP A 71 1.24 -17.61 2.10
C ASP A 71 2.07 -16.44 1.58
N TRP A 72 1.72 -15.22 1.99
CA TRP A 72 2.49 -14.02 1.61
C TRP A 72 3.87 -13.98 2.23
N GLN A 73 4.01 -14.36 3.49
CA GLN A 73 5.30 -14.46 4.15
C GLN A 73 6.21 -15.43 3.41
N THR A 74 5.69 -16.59 3.02
CA THR A 74 6.42 -17.60 2.25
C THR A 74 6.87 -17.06 0.90
N ALA A 75 6.00 -16.34 0.19
CA ALA A 75 6.34 -15.73 -1.09
C ALA A 75 7.43 -14.65 -0.95
N LEU A 76 7.35 -13.82 0.10
CA LEU A 76 8.30 -12.76 0.37
C LEU A 76 9.68 -13.31 0.78
N GLU A 77 9.70 -14.32 1.66
CA GLU A 77 10.91 -15.05 2.05
C GLU A 77 11.57 -15.76 0.87
N ALA A 78 10.78 -16.33 -0.05
CA ALA A 78 11.30 -16.95 -1.27
C ALA A 78 11.89 -15.92 -2.27
N ALA A 79 11.38 -14.68 -2.25
CA ALA A 79 11.80 -13.61 -3.16
C ALA A 79 13.10 -12.90 -2.72
N LEU A 80 13.42 -12.88 -1.42
CA LEU A 80 14.61 -12.19 -0.92
C LEU A 80 15.95 -12.81 -1.38
N PRO A 81 16.19 -14.15 -1.30
CA PRO A 81 17.48 -14.72 -1.70
C PRO A 81 17.87 -14.42 -3.15
N PRO A 82 16.97 -14.47 -4.16
CA PRO A 82 17.26 -13.97 -5.50
C PRO A 82 17.78 -12.52 -5.52
N VAL A 83 17.13 -11.60 -4.80
CA VAL A 83 17.56 -10.18 -4.72
C VAL A 83 18.98 -10.08 -4.14
N LEU A 84 19.28 -10.79 -3.05
CA LEU A 84 20.61 -10.77 -2.43
C LEU A 84 21.69 -11.33 -3.36
N ARG A 85 21.39 -12.42 -4.09
CA ARG A 85 22.31 -12.98 -5.09
C ARG A 85 22.56 -12.02 -6.24
N LEU A 86 21.55 -11.27 -6.67
CA LEU A 86 21.68 -10.28 -7.73
C LEU A 86 22.46 -9.06 -7.24
N SER A 87 22.25 -8.64 -5.98
CA SER A 87 23.00 -7.56 -5.34
C SER A 87 24.48 -7.90 -5.26
N TRP A 88 24.80 -9.12 -4.82
CA TRP A 88 26.19 -9.62 -4.81
C TRP A 88 26.79 -9.62 -6.22
N ALA A 89 26.05 -10.12 -7.22
CA ALA A 89 26.50 -10.13 -8.62
C ALA A 89 26.67 -8.72 -9.21
N ALA A 90 25.97 -7.71 -8.66
CA ALA A 90 26.15 -6.31 -8.98
C ALA A 90 27.35 -5.65 -8.27
N GLY A 91 28.11 -6.40 -7.47
CA GLY A 91 29.23 -5.86 -6.67
C GLY A 91 28.79 -5.16 -5.39
N LEU A 92 27.55 -5.40 -4.94
CA LEU A 92 26.93 -4.76 -3.77
C LEU A 92 26.56 -5.83 -2.73
N PRO A 93 27.54 -6.47 -2.08
CA PRO A 93 27.23 -7.50 -1.09
C PRO A 93 26.50 -6.89 0.10
N VAL A 94 25.35 -7.46 0.46
CA VAL A 94 24.62 -7.08 1.66
C VAL A 94 25.15 -7.91 2.83
N THR A 95 25.85 -7.26 3.77
CA THR A 95 26.38 -7.90 4.98
C THR A 95 25.46 -7.77 6.18
N THR A 96 24.53 -6.81 6.16
CA THR A 96 23.51 -6.63 7.19
C THR A 96 22.47 -7.74 7.09
N PRO A 97 22.14 -8.45 8.18
CA PRO A 97 21.06 -9.44 8.17
C PRO A 97 19.72 -8.76 7.80
N LEU A 98 18.99 -9.35 6.85
CA LEU A 98 17.71 -8.82 6.38
C LEU A 98 16.59 -9.81 6.65
N HIS A 99 15.47 -9.30 7.16
CA HIS A 99 14.31 -10.10 7.56
C HIS A 99 13.05 -9.56 6.89
N PRO A 100 12.59 -10.18 5.79
CA PRO A 100 11.38 -9.75 5.13
C PRO A 100 10.16 -10.15 5.98
N ALA A 101 9.19 -9.26 6.12
CA ALA A 101 7.97 -9.55 6.87
C ALA A 101 6.74 -8.93 6.21
N VAL A 102 5.70 -9.73 6.06
CA VAL A 102 4.39 -9.24 5.64
C VAL A 102 3.71 -8.58 6.82
N PHE A 103 3.37 -7.32 6.69
CA PHE A 103 2.81 -6.53 7.78
C PHE A 103 1.80 -5.53 7.24
N PRO A 104 0.58 -5.45 7.78
CA PRO A 104 -0.44 -4.55 7.25
C PRO A 104 -0.18 -3.09 7.65
N THR A 105 0.81 -2.47 7.03
CA THR A 105 1.19 -1.08 7.27
C THR A 105 0.17 -0.11 6.68
N GLY A 106 -0.60 -0.55 5.67
CA GLY A 106 -1.42 0.32 4.82
C GLY A 106 -0.59 1.24 3.92
N ALA A 107 0.74 1.06 3.89
CA ALA A 107 1.63 1.83 3.03
C ALA A 107 1.59 1.31 1.59
N LEU A 108 1.87 2.21 0.64
CA LEU A 108 1.98 1.88 -0.78
C LEU A 108 3.39 1.45 -1.20
N ASP A 109 4.31 1.41 -0.25
CA ASP A 109 5.68 0.94 -0.41
C ASP A 109 6.08 0.03 0.77
N GLY A 110 7.29 -0.53 0.69
CA GLY A 110 7.93 -1.16 1.83
C GLY A 110 8.28 -0.15 2.92
N LEU A 111 8.50 -0.66 4.14
CA LEU A 111 9.10 0.10 5.23
C LEU A 111 10.28 -0.66 5.79
N CYS A 112 11.45 -0.03 5.86
CA CYS A 112 12.60 -0.62 6.53
C CYS A 112 12.70 -0.17 7.99
N HIS A 113 12.86 -1.14 8.90
CA HIS A 113 13.04 -0.89 10.33
C HIS A 113 14.36 -1.50 10.84
N PRO A 114 15.30 -0.69 11.37
CA PRO A 114 16.53 -1.22 11.94
C PRO A 114 16.25 -2.00 13.23
N VAL A 115 16.91 -3.15 13.38
CA VAL A 115 16.83 -3.99 14.58
C VAL A 115 18.19 -3.99 15.28
N PRO A 116 18.33 -3.33 16.43
CA PRO A 116 19.60 -3.28 17.16
C PRO A 116 20.16 -4.68 17.42
N GLY A 117 21.38 -4.92 16.92
CA GLY A 117 22.07 -6.22 17.04
C GLY A 117 21.50 -7.36 16.18
N GLY A 118 20.47 -7.11 15.36
CA GLY A 118 19.76 -8.14 14.60
C GLY A 118 19.62 -7.88 13.10
N GLY A 119 20.07 -6.71 12.60
CA GLY A 119 20.02 -6.33 11.19
C GLY A 119 18.87 -5.36 10.89
N ALA A 120 18.12 -5.60 9.81
CA ALA A 120 16.97 -4.79 9.43
C ALA A 120 15.76 -5.66 9.04
N LEU A 121 14.57 -5.14 9.33
CA LEU A 121 13.29 -5.71 8.92
C LEU A 121 12.78 -4.98 7.70
N LEU A 122 12.35 -5.72 6.69
CA LEU A 122 11.74 -5.17 5.48
C LEU A 122 10.24 -5.49 5.55
N LEU A 123 9.44 -4.50 5.93
CA LEU A 123 8.00 -4.67 6.13
C LEU A 123 7.29 -4.37 4.80
N VAL A 124 6.46 -5.30 4.31
CA VAL A 124 5.67 -5.10 3.09
C VAL A 124 4.19 -5.24 3.40
N ASP A 125 3.40 -4.27 2.92
CA ASP A 125 1.95 -4.24 3.15
C ASP A 125 1.25 -5.47 2.57
N SER A 126 0.45 -6.16 3.39
CA SER A 126 -0.30 -7.33 2.91
C SER A 126 -1.37 -6.95 1.88
N GLY A 127 -1.99 -5.78 2.02
CA GLY A 127 -2.96 -5.27 1.07
C GLY A 127 -2.32 -4.90 -0.26
N LEU A 128 -1.09 -4.38 -0.26
CA LEU A 128 -0.30 -4.13 -1.48
C LEU A 128 0.01 -5.43 -2.22
N LEU A 129 0.37 -6.50 -1.52
CA LEU A 129 0.60 -7.81 -2.14
C LEU A 129 -0.68 -8.39 -2.78
N ASP A 130 -1.81 -8.26 -2.10
CA ASP A 130 -3.13 -8.63 -2.64
C ASP A 130 -3.48 -7.79 -3.88
N LEU A 131 -3.29 -6.47 -3.82
CA LEU A 131 -3.54 -5.54 -4.92
C LEU A 131 -2.66 -5.85 -6.13
N LEU A 132 -1.35 -5.96 -5.92
CA LEU A 132 -0.37 -6.22 -6.97
C LEU A 132 -0.66 -7.56 -7.68
N ARG A 133 -0.93 -8.65 -6.93
CA ARG A 133 -1.29 -9.94 -7.56
C ARG A 133 -2.63 -9.85 -8.28
N GLY A 134 -3.61 -9.15 -7.72
CA GLY A 134 -4.91 -8.92 -8.33
C GLY A 134 -4.79 -8.19 -9.67
N VAL A 135 -4.12 -7.04 -9.68
CA VAL A 135 -3.94 -6.21 -10.89
C VAL A 135 -3.11 -6.93 -11.95
N VAL A 136 -2.03 -7.63 -11.57
CA VAL A 136 -1.26 -8.44 -12.55
C VAL A 136 -2.17 -9.49 -13.20
N LYS A 137 -2.99 -10.22 -12.43
CA LYS A 137 -3.91 -11.21 -12.99
C LYS A 137 -4.97 -10.56 -13.89
N ILE A 138 -5.52 -9.41 -13.49
CA ILE A 138 -6.52 -8.66 -14.28
C ILE A 138 -5.91 -8.18 -15.60
N MET A 139 -4.73 -7.57 -15.55
CA MET A 139 -4.01 -7.06 -16.71
C MET A 139 -3.74 -8.16 -17.73
N VAL A 140 -3.22 -9.31 -17.29
CA VAL A 140 -2.94 -10.45 -18.19
C VAL A 140 -4.22 -11.15 -18.66
N ALA A 141 -5.30 -11.13 -17.88
CA ALA A 141 -6.59 -11.66 -18.31
C ALA A 141 -7.28 -10.74 -19.34
N ALA A 142 -7.08 -9.43 -19.24
CA ALA A 142 -7.62 -8.45 -20.18
C ALA A 142 -6.75 -8.26 -21.43
N GLY A 143 -5.47 -8.62 -21.32
CA GLY A 143 -4.51 -8.52 -22.41
C GLY A 143 -4.61 -9.65 -23.44
N PRO A 144 -3.96 -9.45 -24.61
CA PRO A 144 -3.96 -10.41 -25.72
C PRO A 144 -3.01 -11.60 -25.48
N GLU A 145 -2.28 -11.66 -24.37
CA GLU A 145 -1.32 -12.72 -24.08
C GLU A 145 -2.00 -14.08 -24.12
N GLY A 146 -1.58 -14.98 -25.02
CA GLY A 146 -2.16 -16.32 -25.12
C GLY A 146 -3.57 -16.37 -25.71
N GLY A 147 -3.98 -15.37 -26.50
CA GLY A 147 -5.20 -15.38 -27.33
C GLY A 147 -6.22 -14.31 -26.96
N GLU A 148 -7.50 -14.58 -27.24
CA GLU A 148 -8.62 -13.68 -26.93
C GLU A 148 -8.68 -13.30 -25.44
N PRO A 149 -8.94 -12.03 -25.09
CA PRO A 149 -9.09 -11.59 -23.70
C PRO A 149 -10.10 -12.42 -22.91
N LEU A 150 -9.71 -12.81 -21.70
CA LEU A 150 -10.56 -13.53 -20.75
C LEU A 150 -11.49 -12.59 -19.96
N LEU A 151 -11.13 -11.31 -19.88
CA LEU A 151 -11.85 -10.27 -19.15
C LEU A 151 -11.88 -8.98 -19.99
N ALA A 152 -13.04 -8.34 -20.13
CA ALA A 152 -13.18 -7.14 -20.96
C ALA A 152 -14.26 -6.18 -20.43
N GLY A 153 -14.18 -4.92 -20.85
CA GLY A 153 -15.17 -3.88 -20.58
C GLY A 153 -15.45 -3.66 -19.09
N GLU A 154 -16.73 -3.53 -18.73
CA GLU A 154 -17.16 -3.25 -17.35
C GLU A 154 -16.68 -4.29 -16.33
N ARG A 155 -16.42 -5.54 -16.76
CA ARG A 155 -15.91 -6.60 -15.87
C ARG A 155 -14.48 -6.33 -15.42
N VAL A 156 -13.66 -5.69 -16.26
CA VAL A 156 -12.33 -5.20 -15.86
C VAL A 156 -12.49 -4.09 -14.81
N GLY A 157 -13.35 -3.11 -15.08
CA GLY A 157 -13.62 -2.01 -14.16
C GLY A 157 -14.11 -2.50 -12.78
N TYR A 158 -15.01 -3.48 -12.75
CA TYR A 158 -15.46 -4.07 -11.49
C TYR A 158 -14.36 -4.87 -10.78
N ALA A 159 -13.58 -5.69 -11.50
CA ALA A 159 -12.50 -6.45 -10.89
C ALA A 159 -11.42 -5.54 -10.28
N LEU A 160 -11.11 -4.43 -10.95
CA LEU A 160 -10.22 -3.40 -10.41
C LEU A 160 -10.87 -2.70 -9.21
N ALA A 161 -12.15 -2.32 -9.28
CA ALA A 161 -12.85 -1.75 -8.14
C ALA A 161 -12.80 -2.69 -6.92
N GLU A 162 -12.99 -4.00 -7.09
CA GLU A 162 -12.88 -4.97 -6.00
C GLU A 162 -11.47 -5.02 -5.39
N ALA A 163 -10.42 -5.01 -6.23
CA ALA A 163 -9.03 -4.99 -5.78
C ALA A 163 -8.64 -3.70 -5.04
N PHE A 164 -8.94 -2.54 -5.62
CA PHE A 164 -8.64 -1.24 -5.01
C PHE A 164 -9.49 -0.99 -3.76
N ASN A 165 -10.76 -1.39 -3.74
CA ASN A 165 -11.62 -1.25 -2.56
C ASN A 165 -11.10 -2.09 -1.38
N ALA A 166 -10.64 -3.31 -1.65
CA ALA A 166 -10.02 -4.17 -0.64
C ALA A 166 -8.73 -3.56 -0.08
N HIS A 167 -7.92 -2.92 -0.93
CA HIS A 167 -6.71 -2.24 -0.48
C HIS A 167 -7.03 -0.98 0.36
N LEU A 168 -7.84 -0.05 -0.19
CA LEU A 168 -8.16 1.24 0.39
C LEU A 168 -8.95 1.16 1.70
N HIS A 169 -9.87 0.19 1.80
CA HIS A 169 -10.81 0.12 2.93
C HIS A 169 -10.68 -1.16 3.75
N GLY A 170 -10.01 -2.18 3.22
CA GLY A 170 -9.86 -3.45 3.90
C GLY A 170 -8.84 -3.43 5.02
N ASN A 171 -8.06 -2.35 5.18
CA ASN A 171 -7.02 -2.20 6.20
C ASN A 171 -6.10 -3.41 6.23
N GLY A 172 -5.67 -3.92 5.08
CA GLY A 172 -4.87 -5.14 4.98
C GLY A 172 -5.57 -6.43 5.42
N ALA A 173 -6.81 -6.40 5.92
CA ALA A 173 -7.58 -7.55 6.38
C ALA A 173 -8.52 -8.11 5.30
N ALA A 174 -9.12 -7.23 4.49
CA ALA A 174 -9.86 -7.66 3.30
C ALA A 174 -8.91 -8.13 2.20
N ARG A 175 -9.41 -9.01 1.34
CA ARG A 175 -8.79 -9.37 0.06
C ARG A 175 -9.85 -9.27 -1.03
N PRO A 176 -9.49 -8.93 -2.27
CA PRO A 176 -10.40 -9.14 -3.37
C PRO A 176 -10.73 -10.63 -3.47
N ARG A 177 -11.92 -10.94 -4.00
CA ARG A 177 -12.31 -12.30 -4.30
C ARG A 177 -11.24 -12.98 -5.18
N PRO A 178 -10.81 -14.21 -4.86
CA PRO A 178 -9.83 -14.90 -5.70
C PRO A 178 -10.32 -15.03 -7.14
N LEU A 179 -9.54 -14.45 -8.06
CA LEU A 179 -9.75 -14.56 -9.50
C LEU A 179 -9.46 -16.00 -9.98
N PRO A 180 -10.11 -16.47 -11.06
CA PRO A 180 -9.85 -17.80 -11.61
C PRO A 180 -8.38 -17.96 -11.99
N GLU A 181 -7.90 -19.20 -12.07
CA GLU A 181 -6.51 -19.43 -12.45
C GLU A 181 -6.24 -19.07 -13.91
N LEU A 182 -5.04 -18.53 -14.16
CA LEU A 182 -4.50 -18.38 -15.50
C LEU A 182 -3.81 -19.69 -15.89
N SER A 183 -3.70 -19.95 -17.20
CA SER A 183 -3.01 -21.13 -17.74
C SER A 183 -2.06 -20.75 -18.88
N GLY A 184 -1.15 -21.66 -19.22
CA GLY A 184 -0.21 -21.50 -20.34
C GLY A 184 0.60 -20.20 -20.28
N THR A 185 0.69 -19.50 -21.42
CA THR A 185 1.43 -18.25 -21.56
C THR A 185 0.97 -17.17 -20.58
N ARG A 186 -0.33 -17.06 -20.31
CA ARG A 186 -0.87 -16.08 -19.34
C ARG A 186 -0.33 -16.31 -17.94
N ALA A 187 -0.32 -17.58 -17.49
CA ALA A 187 0.21 -17.92 -16.18
C ALA A 187 1.72 -17.60 -16.07
N ALA A 188 2.48 -17.87 -17.14
CA ALA A 188 3.91 -17.58 -17.19
C ALA A 188 4.17 -16.07 -17.10
N VAL A 189 3.49 -15.26 -17.93
CA VAL A 189 3.63 -13.79 -17.94
C VAL A 189 3.22 -13.19 -16.59
N ALA A 190 2.06 -13.57 -16.06
CA ALA A 190 1.61 -13.09 -14.75
C ALA A 190 2.59 -13.48 -13.62
N GLY A 191 3.15 -14.69 -13.69
CA GLY A 191 4.15 -15.17 -12.75
C GLY A 191 5.45 -14.36 -12.79
N GLU A 192 5.95 -14.02 -13.97
CA GLU A 192 7.15 -13.17 -14.11
C GLU A 192 6.91 -11.74 -13.64
N LEU A 193 5.81 -11.11 -14.07
CA LEU A 193 5.46 -9.76 -13.64
C LEU A 193 5.33 -9.65 -12.12
N TRP A 194 4.65 -10.62 -11.50
CA TRP A 194 4.55 -10.71 -10.04
C TRP A 194 5.93 -10.83 -9.37
N ARG A 195 6.79 -11.72 -9.87
CA ARG A 195 8.15 -11.90 -9.30
C ARG A 195 9.00 -10.65 -9.42
N HIS A 196 8.97 -9.98 -10.58
CA HIS A 196 9.74 -8.77 -10.81
C HIS A 196 9.25 -7.60 -9.95
N ALA A 197 7.93 -7.42 -9.82
CA ALA A 197 7.36 -6.40 -8.96
C ALA A 197 7.65 -6.64 -7.47
N LEU A 198 7.48 -7.89 -7.00
CA LEU A 198 7.84 -8.25 -5.63
C LEU A 198 9.35 -8.10 -5.37
N GLY A 199 10.17 -8.49 -6.35
CA GLY A 199 11.61 -8.31 -6.32
C GLY A 199 12.01 -6.84 -6.25
N PHE A 200 11.30 -5.94 -6.96
CA PHE A 200 11.54 -4.50 -6.90
C PHE A 200 11.25 -3.92 -5.54
N LEU A 201 10.09 -4.23 -4.94
CA LEU A 201 9.75 -3.81 -3.57
C LEU A 201 10.85 -4.21 -2.57
N LEU A 202 11.31 -5.46 -2.64
CA LEU A 202 12.40 -5.93 -1.77
C LEU A 202 13.75 -5.28 -2.08
N ALA A 203 14.09 -5.12 -3.35
CA ALA A 203 15.36 -4.54 -3.77
C ALA A 203 15.45 -3.05 -3.43
N HIS A 204 14.32 -2.33 -3.44
CA HIS A 204 14.20 -0.96 -2.98
C HIS A 204 14.54 -0.84 -1.49
N GLU A 205 13.93 -1.67 -0.64
CA GLU A 205 14.26 -1.67 0.80
C GLU A 205 15.71 -2.11 1.08
N VAL A 206 16.22 -3.09 0.31
CA VAL A 206 17.65 -3.49 0.38
C VAL A 206 18.55 -2.32 0.01
N ALA A 207 18.17 -1.50 -0.97
CA ALA A 207 18.94 -0.34 -1.38
C ALA A 207 19.06 0.70 -0.26
N HIS A 208 18.00 0.95 0.50
CA HIS A 208 18.07 1.81 1.69
C HIS A 208 19.05 1.27 2.74
N VAL A 209 19.08 -0.05 2.94
CA VAL A 209 20.05 -0.67 3.86
C VAL A 209 21.49 -0.50 3.36
N LEU A 210 21.74 -0.78 2.08
CA LEU A 210 23.07 -0.65 1.46
C LEU A 210 23.60 0.79 1.52
N ARG A 211 22.71 1.77 1.40
CA ARG A 211 23.07 3.19 1.45
C ARG A 211 23.21 3.74 2.87
N GLY A 212 22.77 3.00 3.88
CA GLY A 212 22.76 3.46 5.27
C GLY A 212 21.68 4.52 5.55
N ASP A 213 20.68 4.66 4.67
CA ASP A 213 19.66 5.71 4.76
C ASP A 213 18.84 5.62 6.07
N LEU A 214 18.76 4.42 6.66
CA LEU A 214 18.05 4.19 7.93
C LEU A 214 18.64 4.93 9.13
N VAL A 215 19.92 5.31 9.06
CA VAL A 215 20.62 6.04 10.13
C VAL A 215 20.29 7.53 10.06
N SER A 216 20.21 8.08 8.84
CA SER A 216 19.98 9.50 8.59
C SER A 216 18.50 9.86 8.40
N GLY A 217 17.62 8.87 8.23
CA GLY A 217 16.20 9.09 7.98
C GLY A 217 15.46 9.75 9.14
N VAL A 218 14.61 10.73 8.80
CA VAL A 218 13.72 11.40 9.76
C VAL A 218 12.62 10.44 10.18
N ARG A 219 12.34 10.36 11.48
CA ARG A 219 11.23 9.55 11.99
C ARG A 219 9.90 10.16 11.56
N TRP A 220 9.06 9.35 10.94
CA TRP A 220 7.68 9.68 10.60
C TRP A 220 6.73 8.76 11.38
N THR A 221 5.73 9.32 12.05
CA THR A 221 4.75 8.54 12.82
C THR A 221 3.37 8.66 12.17
N GLU A 222 2.79 7.53 11.79
CA GLU A 222 1.42 7.46 11.28
C GLU A 222 0.50 6.87 12.35
N ALA A 223 -0.54 7.61 12.72
CA ALA A 223 -1.48 7.20 13.77
C ALA A 223 -2.64 6.35 13.24
N ARG A 224 -2.91 6.42 11.93
CA ARG A 224 -4.09 5.83 11.28
C ARG A 224 -3.73 4.63 10.40
N THR A 225 -2.80 3.78 10.85
CA THR A 225 -2.54 2.51 10.16
C THR A 225 -3.52 1.43 10.62
N PRO A 226 -3.69 0.34 9.85
CA PRO A 226 -4.50 -0.79 10.27
C PRO A 226 -4.16 -1.31 11.67
N VAL A 227 -2.90 -1.31 12.09
CA VAL A 227 -2.48 -1.87 13.38
C VAL A 227 -2.30 -0.83 14.49
N GLY A 228 -2.74 0.41 14.25
CA GLY A 228 -2.59 1.56 15.14
C GLY A 228 -1.39 2.44 14.77
N VAL A 229 -0.69 2.96 15.76
CA VAL A 229 0.45 3.86 15.52
C VAL A 229 1.66 3.09 15.01
N LEU A 230 2.24 3.49 13.88
CA LEU A 230 3.49 2.95 13.34
C LEU A 230 4.50 4.06 13.06
N ASP A 231 5.78 3.71 13.18
CA ASP A 231 6.90 4.56 12.84
C ASP A 231 7.61 4.06 11.58
N ALA A 232 7.93 5.01 10.69
CA ALA A 232 8.75 4.81 9.50
C ALA A 232 9.96 5.76 9.51
N ARG A 233 10.88 5.53 8.59
CA ARG A 233 11.98 6.45 8.28
C ARG A 233 11.72 7.08 6.92
N SER A 234 11.61 8.40 6.86
CA SER A 234 11.62 9.13 5.61
C SER A 234 13.05 9.57 5.31
N VAL A 235 13.55 9.20 4.13
CA VAL A 235 14.95 9.43 3.72
C VAL A 235 15.09 10.59 2.75
N GLY A 236 13.98 11.29 2.48
CA GLY A 236 13.91 12.39 1.53
C GLY A 236 13.94 11.92 0.08
N TRP A 237 13.55 12.81 -0.84
CA TRP A 237 13.28 12.41 -2.23
C TRP A 237 14.50 11.89 -2.98
N ALA A 238 15.68 12.47 -2.73
CA ALA A 238 16.91 12.00 -3.35
C ALA A 238 17.27 10.57 -2.93
N GLY A 239 17.05 10.22 -1.65
CA GLY A 239 17.28 8.87 -1.14
C GLY A 239 16.39 7.84 -1.80
N GLU A 240 15.10 8.16 -1.94
CA GLU A 240 14.09 7.33 -2.60
C GLU A 240 14.41 7.09 -4.09
N HIS A 241 14.74 8.15 -4.82
CA HIS A 241 15.14 8.04 -6.22
C HIS A 241 16.41 7.20 -6.42
N ASP A 242 17.39 7.34 -5.53
CA ASP A 242 18.60 6.54 -5.60
C ASP A 242 18.35 5.07 -5.24
N ALA A 243 17.45 4.80 -4.29
CA ALA A 243 17.03 3.45 -3.95
C ALA A 243 16.35 2.77 -5.14
N ASP A 244 15.45 3.46 -5.85
CA ASP A 244 14.81 2.97 -7.08
C ASP A 244 15.84 2.61 -8.16
N ARG A 245 16.81 3.50 -8.41
CA ARG A 245 17.89 3.27 -9.40
C ARG A 245 18.77 2.09 -9.02
N LEU A 246 19.11 1.95 -7.74
CA LEU A 246 19.92 0.86 -7.24
C LEU A 246 19.18 -0.47 -7.35
N ALA A 247 17.91 -0.51 -6.92
CA ALA A 247 17.04 -1.66 -7.03
C ALA A 247 16.92 -2.16 -8.48
N ALA A 248 16.65 -1.25 -9.42
CA ALA A 248 16.61 -1.59 -10.84
C ALA A 248 17.96 -2.09 -11.37
N SER A 249 19.07 -1.48 -10.97
CA SER A 249 20.42 -1.92 -11.38
C SER A 249 20.74 -3.33 -10.88
N VAL A 250 20.32 -3.67 -9.66
CA VAL A 250 20.43 -5.01 -9.08
C VAL A 250 19.60 -5.99 -9.90
N LEU A 251 18.33 -5.67 -10.15
CA LEU A 251 17.40 -6.60 -10.80
C LEU A 251 17.68 -6.79 -12.30
N LEU A 252 18.24 -5.81 -13.00
CA LEU A 252 18.70 -5.96 -14.39
C LEU A 252 19.78 -7.04 -14.55
N ARG A 253 20.52 -7.39 -13.48
CA ARG A 253 21.45 -8.53 -13.49
C ARG A 253 20.77 -9.87 -13.71
N ASP A 254 19.47 -9.95 -13.50
CA ASP A 254 18.70 -11.16 -13.77
C ASP A 254 18.62 -11.44 -15.28
N ALA A 255 18.46 -10.39 -16.10
CA ALA A 255 18.45 -10.50 -17.56
C ALA A 255 19.83 -10.88 -18.14
N ASP A 256 20.93 -10.54 -17.45
CA ASP A 256 22.29 -10.94 -17.83
C ASP A 256 22.48 -12.46 -17.85
N ARG A 257 21.70 -13.20 -17.04
CA ARG A 257 21.80 -14.65 -16.90
C ARG A 257 21.02 -15.43 -17.96
N ALA A 258 20.17 -14.77 -18.74
CA ALA A 258 19.35 -15.41 -19.77
C ALA A 258 20.14 -15.60 -21.09
N ALA A 259 19.76 -16.64 -21.84
CA ALA A 259 20.24 -16.84 -23.20
C ALA A 259 19.82 -15.65 -24.10
N PRO A 260 20.57 -15.30 -25.16
CA PRO A 260 20.32 -14.08 -25.94
C PRO A 260 18.89 -13.93 -26.46
N ARG A 261 18.24 -15.02 -26.90
CA ARG A 261 16.85 -14.98 -27.42
C ARG A 261 15.78 -14.80 -26.34
N GLU A 262 16.05 -15.26 -25.12
CA GLU A 262 15.12 -15.17 -23.98
C GLU A 262 15.29 -13.86 -23.20
N ARG A 263 16.48 -13.25 -23.32
CA ARG A 263 16.84 -12.01 -22.65
C ARG A 263 15.88 -10.87 -23.00
N ASP A 264 15.58 -10.67 -24.28
CA ASP A 264 14.76 -9.53 -24.70
C ASP A 264 13.36 -9.57 -24.09
N GLU A 265 12.71 -10.73 -24.13
CA GLU A 265 11.37 -10.87 -23.55
C GLU A 265 11.41 -10.77 -22.03
N ARG A 266 12.41 -11.38 -21.39
CA ARG A 266 12.59 -11.29 -19.93
C ARG A 266 12.85 -9.85 -19.48
N GLU A 267 13.69 -9.11 -20.19
CA GLU A 267 14.01 -7.71 -19.85
C GLU A 267 12.80 -6.79 -20.08
N ARG A 268 12.01 -7.03 -21.14
CA ARG A 268 10.73 -6.32 -21.33
C ARG A 268 9.75 -6.56 -20.18
N LEU A 269 9.58 -7.80 -19.74
CA LEU A 269 8.71 -8.13 -18.61
C LEU A 269 9.27 -7.62 -17.28
N LEU A 270 10.59 -7.67 -17.11
CA LEU A 270 11.28 -7.10 -15.96
C LEU A 270 10.96 -5.61 -15.85
N VAL A 271 11.17 -4.82 -16.90
CA VAL A 271 10.91 -3.37 -16.89
C VAL A 271 9.46 -3.04 -16.54
N VAL A 272 8.49 -3.80 -17.07
CA VAL A 272 7.07 -3.66 -16.66
C VAL A 272 6.91 -3.96 -15.17
N GLY A 273 7.48 -5.08 -14.69
CA GLY A 273 7.40 -5.47 -13.29
C GLY A 273 8.05 -4.48 -12.33
N LEU A 274 9.19 -3.87 -12.72
CA LEU A 274 9.87 -2.84 -11.92
C LEU A 274 9.01 -1.59 -11.73
N LEU A 275 8.32 -1.15 -12.78
CA LEU A 275 7.53 0.08 -12.75
C LEU A 275 6.11 -0.12 -12.21
N LEU A 276 5.59 -1.36 -12.24
CA LEU A 276 4.22 -1.66 -11.84
C LEU A 276 3.88 -1.25 -10.40
N PRO A 277 4.74 -1.45 -9.37
CA PRO A 277 4.46 -0.93 -8.03
C PRO A 277 4.25 0.59 -8.00
N LEU A 278 5.01 1.35 -8.79
CA LEU A 278 4.88 2.81 -8.88
C LEU A 278 3.60 3.22 -9.62
N PHE A 279 3.26 2.53 -10.71
CA PHE A 279 1.99 2.75 -11.41
C PHE A 279 0.78 2.47 -10.50
N LEU A 280 0.88 1.42 -9.67
CA LEU A 280 -0.16 1.11 -8.67
C LEU A 280 -0.23 2.19 -7.59
N GLN A 281 0.90 2.71 -7.12
CA GLN A 281 0.91 3.81 -6.15
C GLN A 281 0.18 5.04 -6.70
N GLU A 282 0.42 5.40 -7.97
CA GLU A 282 -0.28 6.49 -8.65
C GLU A 282 -1.79 6.23 -8.77
N ALA A 283 -2.18 5.03 -9.22
CA ALA A 283 -3.59 4.64 -9.32
C ALA A 283 -4.29 4.67 -7.95
N VAL A 284 -3.63 4.18 -6.89
CA VAL A 284 -4.19 4.23 -5.53
C VAL A 284 -4.37 5.67 -5.06
N HIS A 285 -3.37 6.55 -5.25
CA HIS A 285 -3.50 7.96 -4.89
C HIS A 285 -4.67 8.63 -5.64
N ALA A 286 -4.75 8.46 -6.96
CA ALA A 286 -5.82 9.04 -7.77
C ALA A 286 -7.21 8.56 -7.34
N LEU A 287 -7.36 7.25 -7.08
CA LEU A 287 -8.62 6.68 -6.58
C LEU A 287 -8.94 7.13 -5.16
N ALA A 288 -7.94 7.22 -4.28
CA ALA A 288 -8.11 7.67 -2.91
C ALA A 288 -8.59 9.12 -2.86
N GLU A 289 -7.98 10.02 -3.64
CA GLU A 289 -8.44 11.41 -3.77
C GLU A 289 -9.89 11.50 -4.27
N ARG A 290 -10.23 10.75 -5.34
CA ARG A 290 -11.58 10.75 -5.93
C ARG A 290 -12.65 10.22 -4.97
N THR A 291 -12.29 9.26 -4.11
CA THR A 291 -13.22 8.61 -3.18
C THR A 291 -13.21 9.21 -1.78
N GLY A 292 -12.22 10.05 -1.46
CA GLY A 292 -11.96 10.58 -0.11
C GLY A 292 -11.38 9.54 0.86
N ALA A 293 -10.75 8.47 0.35
CA ALA A 293 -10.13 7.45 1.18
C ALA A 293 -8.77 7.91 1.73
N PRO A 294 -8.44 7.62 3.01
CA PRO A 294 -7.13 7.93 3.55
C PRO A 294 -6.05 7.00 2.97
N VAL A 295 -4.85 7.52 2.74
CA VAL A 295 -3.68 6.74 2.35
C VAL A 295 -2.60 6.94 3.43
N PRO A 296 -2.35 5.93 4.29
CA PRO A 296 -1.27 5.97 5.26
C PRO A 296 0.07 6.28 4.58
N PHE A 297 0.90 7.09 5.22
CA PHE A 297 2.27 7.36 4.75
C PHE A 297 2.38 8.07 3.39
N ALA A 298 1.30 8.63 2.83
CA ALA A 298 1.32 9.32 1.52
C ALA A 298 2.38 10.44 1.41
N GLY A 299 2.80 11.03 2.54
CA GLY A 299 3.83 12.08 2.58
C GLY A 299 5.27 11.61 2.80
N CYS A 300 5.54 10.32 3.04
CA CYS A 300 6.90 9.86 3.36
C CYS A 300 7.75 9.53 2.12
N HIS A 301 7.12 9.35 0.95
CA HIS A 301 7.77 9.12 -0.35
C HIS A 301 7.44 10.26 -1.33
N PRO A 302 8.28 10.52 -2.36
CA PRO A 302 7.95 11.40 -3.46
C PRO A 302 6.68 10.94 -4.18
N PRO A 303 5.99 11.85 -4.91
CA PRO A 303 4.93 11.47 -5.83
C PRO A 303 5.38 10.39 -6.81
N ALA A 304 4.55 9.37 -7.02
CA ALA A 304 4.84 8.22 -7.87
C ALA A 304 5.25 8.64 -9.30
N ALA A 305 4.55 9.60 -9.91
CA ALA A 305 4.88 10.12 -11.24
C ALA A 305 6.34 10.64 -11.35
N THR A 306 6.84 11.31 -10.30
CA THR A 306 8.24 11.77 -10.24
C THR A 306 9.21 10.59 -10.18
N ARG A 307 8.91 9.58 -9.35
CA ARG A 307 9.73 8.36 -9.24
C ARG A 307 9.75 7.59 -10.57
N VAL A 308 8.60 7.45 -11.23
CA VAL A 308 8.47 6.84 -12.56
C VAL A 308 9.36 7.55 -13.57
N GLY A 309 9.30 8.88 -13.66
CA GLY A 309 10.12 9.66 -14.60
C GLY A 309 11.62 9.42 -14.38
N VAL A 310 12.08 9.48 -13.14
CA VAL A 310 13.48 9.23 -12.76
C VAL A 310 13.91 7.79 -13.09
N LEU A 311 13.06 6.82 -12.80
CA LEU A 311 13.37 5.41 -13.02
C LEU A 311 13.36 5.06 -14.51
N VAL A 312 12.42 5.58 -15.28
CA VAL A 312 12.37 5.43 -16.75
C VAL A 312 13.62 6.00 -17.39
N GLU A 313 14.05 7.20 -16.99
CA GLU A 313 15.30 7.80 -17.49
C GLU A 313 16.52 6.92 -17.19
N HIS A 314 16.58 6.34 -15.99
CA HIS A 314 17.64 5.41 -15.60
C HIS A 314 17.62 4.10 -16.40
N LEU A 315 16.42 3.54 -16.63
CA LEU A 315 16.20 2.31 -17.37
C LEU A 315 16.51 2.49 -18.86
N ALA A 316 16.09 3.59 -19.48
CA ALA A 316 16.32 3.88 -20.90
C ALA A 316 17.82 3.85 -21.28
N ARG A 317 18.71 4.15 -20.33
CA ARG A 317 20.18 4.11 -20.54
C ARG A 317 20.81 2.73 -20.31
N ARG A 318 20.06 1.75 -19.78
CA ARG A 318 20.61 0.47 -19.28
C ARG A 318 19.96 -0.76 -19.87
N VAL A 319 18.69 -0.69 -20.23
CA VAL A 319 17.97 -1.81 -20.85
C VAL A 319 18.54 -2.05 -22.24
N ARG A 320 18.69 -3.32 -22.63
CA ARG A 320 19.22 -3.70 -23.94
C ARG A 320 18.12 -4.09 -24.91
N ALA A 321 17.04 -4.67 -24.38
CA ALA A 321 15.90 -5.12 -25.14
C ALA A 321 15.16 -3.94 -25.80
N PRO A 322 15.07 -3.90 -27.14
CA PRO A 322 14.26 -2.90 -27.82
C PRO A 322 12.80 -3.02 -27.39
N GLY A 323 12.13 -1.88 -27.19
CA GLY A 323 10.72 -1.86 -26.84
C GLY A 323 10.41 -2.08 -25.35
N ALA A 324 11.41 -2.20 -24.46
CA ALA A 324 11.18 -2.51 -23.05
C ALA A 324 10.50 -1.37 -22.29
N VAL A 325 10.96 -0.13 -22.47
CA VAL A 325 10.34 1.06 -21.88
C VAL A 325 8.96 1.29 -22.51
N GLU A 326 8.82 1.11 -23.82
CA GLU A 326 7.56 1.24 -24.54
C GLU A 326 6.52 0.21 -24.08
N ARG A 327 6.95 -0.99 -23.71
CA ARG A 327 6.05 -2.00 -23.13
C ARG A 327 5.55 -1.57 -21.75
N ALA A 328 6.42 -1.01 -20.91
CA ALA A 328 5.99 -0.46 -19.62
C ALA A 328 5.08 0.75 -19.80
N ALA A 329 5.34 1.63 -20.76
CA ALA A 329 4.45 2.74 -21.10
C ALA A 329 3.06 2.25 -21.53
N ARG A 330 2.98 1.18 -22.35
CA ARG A 330 1.70 0.54 -22.69
C ARG A 330 0.99 -0.05 -21.47
N ALA A 331 1.73 -0.63 -20.53
CA ALA A 331 1.15 -1.14 -19.29
C ALA A 331 0.62 0.00 -18.39
N SER A 332 1.34 1.13 -18.31
CA SER A 332 0.87 2.34 -17.61
C SER A 332 -0.42 2.87 -18.24
N ALA A 333 -0.41 3.09 -19.56
CA ALA A 333 -1.57 3.59 -20.29
C ALA A 333 -2.79 2.66 -20.15
N TRP A 334 -2.57 1.35 -20.22
CA TRP A 334 -3.63 0.37 -19.96
C TRP A 334 -4.17 0.49 -18.52
N LEU A 335 -3.29 0.63 -17.52
CA LEU A 335 -3.72 0.74 -16.14
C LEU A 335 -4.50 2.03 -15.91
N GLU A 336 -4.03 3.15 -16.44
CA GLU A 336 -4.71 4.46 -16.38
C GLU A 336 -6.13 4.36 -16.98
N GLU A 337 -6.25 3.83 -18.20
CA GLU A 337 -7.55 3.64 -18.87
C GLU A 337 -8.46 2.68 -18.10
N ALA A 338 -7.93 1.53 -17.66
CA ALA A 338 -8.72 0.53 -16.98
C ALA A 338 -9.17 0.97 -15.58
N VAL A 339 -8.32 1.74 -14.87
CA VAL A 339 -8.63 2.31 -13.55
C VAL A 339 -9.77 3.31 -13.63
N ASP A 340 -9.97 4.04 -14.72
CA ASP A 340 -11.12 4.91 -14.90
C ASP A 340 -12.47 4.17 -14.91
N GLY A 341 -12.45 2.86 -15.14
CA GLY A 341 -13.62 1.99 -15.00
C GLY A 341 -13.99 1.65 -13.55
N ALA A 342 -13.09 1.85 -12.57
CA ALA A 342 -13.35 1.54 -11.15
C ALA A 342 -14.18 2.61 -10.38
N PRO A 343 -13.95 3.94 -10.54
CA PRO A 343 -14.66 4.99 -9.82
C PRO A 343 -16.19 4.89 -9.85
N PRO A 344 -16.87 4.58 -10.97
CA PRO A 344 -18.33 4.43 -10.96
C PRO A 344 -18.83 3.35 -9.99
N TRP A 345 -18.07 2.28 -9.78
CA TRP A 345 -18.40 1.24 -8.80
C TRP A 345 -18.12 1.71 -7.38
N LEU A 346 -16.98 2.37 -7.16
CA LEU A 346 -16.57 2.87 -5.85
C LEU A 346 -17.47 4.00 -5.34
N LEU A 347 -17.93 4.89 -6.21
CA LEU A 347 -18.85 5.97 -5.85
C LEU A 347 -20.25 5.43 -5.57
N ALA A 348 -20.79 4.55 -6.43
CA ALA A 348 -22.09 3.91 -6.19
C ALA A 348 -22.11 3.09 -4.88
N ALA A 349 -21.01 2.39 -4.57
CA ALA A 349 -20.88 1.68 -3.30
C ALA A 349 -20.75 2.64 -2.11
N ARG A 350 -20.31 3.90 -2.32
CA ARG A 350 -20.24 4.91 -1.26
C ARG A 350 -21.63 5.44 -0.96
N GLU A 351 -22.34 5.84 -2.00
CA GLU A 351 -23.73 6.33 -1.93
C GLU A 351 -24.61 5.29 -1.24
N LEU A 352 -24.53 4.02 -1.66
CA LEU A 352 -25.30 2.94 -1.03
C LEU A 352 -24.94 2.74 0.46
N ALA A 353 -23.67 2.90 0.83
CA ALA A 353 -23.24 2.81 2.22
C ALA A 353 -23.69 4.00 3.08
N GLU A 354 -23.87 5.18 2.48
CA GLU A 354 -24.37 6.38 3.15
C GLU A 354 -25.90 6.35 3.31
N GLU A 355 -26.62 5.67 2.41
CA GLU A 355 -28.08 5.49 2.46
C GLU A 355 -28.54 4.43 3.48
N GLU A 356 -27.71 3.41 3.77
CA GLU A 356 -28.04 2.43 4.80
C GLU A 356 -27.90 3.05 6.21
N PRO A 357 -29.01 3.26 6.96
CA PRO A 357 -28.91 3.78 8.31
C PRO A 357 -28.12 2.79 9.17
N GLU A 358 -27.12 3.27 9.90
CA GLU A 358 -26.34 2.42 10.81
C GLU A 358 -27.29 1.56 11.67
N PRO A 359 -27.22 0.23 11.58
CA PRO A 359 -28.04 -0.66 12.40
C PRO A 359 -27.53 -0.56 13.85
N GLY A 360 -28.04 0.44 14.56
CA GLY A 360 -27.55 0.85 15.88
C GLY A 360 -28.03 2.24 16.30
N ARG A 361 -28.18 3.19 15.36
CA ARG A 361 -28.67 4.54 15.69
C ARG A 361 -30.13 4.58 16.14
N GLU A 362 -30.99 3.72 15.57
CA GLU A 362 -32.38 3.61 16.04
C GLU A 362 -32.51 2.94 17.42
N ARG A 363 -31.57 2.06 17.79
CA ARG A 363 -31.57 1.43 19.13
C ARG A 363 -31.04 2.36 20.21
N ALA A 364 -30.08 3.24 19.90
CA ALA A 364 -29.60 4.26 20.84
C ALA A 364 -30.64 5.36 21.10
N ALA A 365 -31.45 5.72 20.09
CA ALA A 365 -32.54 6.69 20.25
C ALA A 365 -33.74 6.13 21.06
N ALA A 366 -33.95 4.81 21.06
CA ALA A 366 -35.06 4.16 21.77
C ALA A 366 -34.79 3.86 23.26
N HIS A 367 -33.62 4.21 23.81
CA HIS A 367 -33.24 3.89 25.20
C HIS A 367 -32.90 5.11 26.07
N HIS A 368 -33.45 6.29 25.76
CA HIS A 368 -33.59 7.34 26.76
C HIS A 368 -34.93 7.24 27.49
N PRO A 369 -35.00 6.62 28.69
CA PRO A 369 -36.19 6.76 29.52
C PRO A 369 -36.29 8.21 29.99
N ALA A 370 -37.41 8.84 29.66
CA ALA A 370 -37.79 10.14 30.17
C ALA A 370 -37.67 10.15 31.70
N LYS A 371 -36.69 10.90 32.24
CA LYS A 371 -36.61 11.21 33.67
C LYS A 371 -37.83 12.03 34.06
N ARG A 372 -38.85 11.35 34.62
CA ARG A 372 -39.93 11.97 35.37
C ARG A 372 -39.34 12.79 36.53
N ARG A 373 -39.62 14.08 36.50
CA ARG A 373 -39.34 15.03 37.59
C ARG A 373 -40.12 14.65 38.85
N GLY A 374 -39.41 14.29 39.91
CA GLY A 374 -39.92 14.28 41.28
C GLY A 374 -39.33 15.46 42.06
N ARG A 375 -40.16 16.46 42.36
CA ARG A 375 -39.86 17.54 43.32
C ARG A 375 -39.69 16.94 44.73
N ARG A 376 -38.63 17.33 45.45
CA ARG A 376 -38.73 17.63 46.88
C ARG A 376 -37.68 18.65 47.33
N VAL A 377 -38.16 19.56 48.16
CA VAL A 377 -37.54 20.78 48.69
C VAL A 377 -37.07 20.51 50.12
N THR A 378 -35.90 21.03 50.53
CA THR A 378 -35.59 21.82 51.77
C THR A 378 -34.06 21.95 51.92
N ARG A 379 -33.50 23.18 51.89
CA ARG A 379 -33.06 24.07 53.03
C ARG A 379 -31.97 23.43 53.93
N GLN A 380 -30.90 24.07 54.40
CA GLN A 380 -30.29 25.41 54.33
C GLN A 380 -28.98 25.35 55.19
N ALA A 381 -27.99 26.21 54.91
CA ALA A 381 -27.07 26.90 55.86
C ALA A 381 -25.54 26.71 55.70
N GLY A 382 -24.84 27.86 55.72
CA GLY A 382 -23.47 28.09 56.24
C GLY A 382 -22.33 28.00 55.21
N SER A 383 -21.85 29.11 54.62
CA SER A 383 -20.89 30.12 55.15
C SER A 383 -19.42 29.77 54.87
N GLY A 384 -18.67 30.71 54.29
CA GLY A 384 -17.20 30.68 54.32
C GLY A 384 -16.54 31.28 53.09
N ALA A 385 -16.03 32.50 53.23
CA ALA A 385 -15.27 33.25 52.24
C ALA A 385 -13.83 32.74 52.08
N GLN A 386 -13.21 32.96 50.91
CA GLN A 386 -11.98 33.78 50.70
C GLN A 386 -11.18 33.41 49.44
N ALA A 387 -10.99 34.44 48.60
CA ALA A 387 -9.76 34.95 47.98
C ALA A 387 -8.65 34.02 47.42
N GLY A 388 -8.17 34.38 46.22
CA GLY A 388 -6.82 34.07 45.71
C GLY A 388 -6.79 33.82 44.19
N ARG A 389 -6.74 34.86 43.35
CA ARG A 389 -5.53 35.37 42.66
C ARG A 389 -4.73 34.33 41.85
N THR A 390 -4.87 34.39 40.51
CA THR A 390 -3.74 34.22 39.58
C THR A 390 -4.02 34.96 38.25
N PRO A 391 -3.12 35.83 37.76
CA PRO A 391 -3.14 36.40 36.41
C PRO A 391 -2.02 35.73 35.56
N PRO A 392 -1.55 36.30 34.42
CA PRO A 392 -1.98 35.92 33.08
C PRO A 392 -0.85 35.37 32.18
N THR A 393 -1.26 34.97 30.99
CA THR A 393 -0.49 34.69 29.76
C THR A 393 0.74 35.57 29.57
N GLY A 394 1.91 34.94 29.39
CA GLY A 394 3.15 35.56 28.96
C GLY A 394 3.28 35.56 27.42
N GLN A 395 3.32 36.76 26.85
CA GLN A 395 4.03 37.06 25.61
C GLN A 395 5.52 37.26 25.93
N THR A 396 6.40 36.76 25.07
CA THR A 396 7.72 37.35 24.82
C THR A 396 7.87 37.51 23.32
N GLY A 397 7.96 38.76 22.87
CA GLY A 397 8.28 39.13 21.51
C GLY A 397 9.74 39.55 21.35
N GLN A 398 9.99 40.05 20.13
CA GLN A 398 11.09 40.93 19.72
C GLN A 398 12.48 40.25 19.64
N SER A 399 13.37 40.56 18.70
CA SER A 399 13.54 41.67 17.73
C SER A 399 14.66 41.23 16.77
N GLY A 400 14.65 41.61 15.49
CA GLY A 400 15.36 42.79 14.96
C GLY A 400 15.96 42.39 13.60
N GLN A 401 15.61 43.07 12.49
CA GLN A 401 16.42 44.11 11.80
C GLN A 401 17.81 43.62 11.34
N THR A 402 18.38 43.91 10.17
CA THR A 402 18.12 44.72 8.97
C THR A 402 19.34 44.42 8.07
N GLY A 403 19.22 44.49 6.73
CA GLY A 403 20.42 44.50 5.90
C GLY A 403 20.16 44.33 4.41
N GLN A 404 19.88 45.44 3.73
CA GLN A 404 20.09 45.57 2.28
C GLN A 404 21.60 45.56 1.99
N GLY A 405 22.01 44.96 0.87
CA GLY A 405 23.37 45.06 0.36
C GLY A 405 23.45 44.52 -1.07
N ALA A 406 23.51 45.43 -2.03
CA ALA A 406 23.69 45.16 -3.46
C ALA A 406 25.10 44.64 -3.77
N GLY A 407 25.24 43.85 -4.84
CA GLY A 407 26.53 43.46 -5.40
C GLY A 407 26.39 42.93 -6.83
N ARG A 408 26.77 43.76 -7.81
CA ARG A 408 26.87 43.48 -9.24
C ARG A 408 28.20 42.78 -9.58
N GLY A 409 28.17 41.97 -10.65
CA GLY A 409 29.28 41.70 -11.58
C GLY A 409 30.31 40.63 -11.15
N PRO A 410 31.05 40.01 -12.10
CA PRO A 410 31.46 40.60 -13.38
C PRO A 410 31.24 39.75 -14.65
N ASP A 411 31.23 40.46 -15.78
CA ASP A 411 31.59 39.97 -17.12
C ASP A 411 33.11 39.93 -17.30
N GLU A 412 33.52 38.92 -18.07
CA GLU A 412 34.66 38.80 -19.02
C GLU A 412 36.10 39.21 -18.67
N GLY A 413 36.99 38.23 -18.87
CA GLY A 413 38.44 38.30 -18.98
C GLY A 413 38.99 36.92 -19.34
#